data_AF-A0A937U423-F1
#
_entry.id   AF-A0A937U423-F1
#
_cell.length_a   1.000
_cell.length_b   1.000
_cell.length_c   1.000
_cell.angle_alpha   90.00
_cell.angle_beta   90.00
_cell.angle_gamma   90.00
#
_symmetry.space_group_name_H-M   'P 1'
#
loop_
_entity.id
_entity.type
_entity.pdbx_description
1 polymer ?
#
loop_
_entity_poly.entity_id
_entity_poly.type
_entity_poly.pdbx_seq_one_letter_code
_entity_poly.pdbx_strand_id
1 'polypeptide(L)'
;MESISSAKAREKLESLIDSVNSDGDPPIIVNKKGNEAVLISLDNFNLIQQTMAVISSVSDEEEFQAPFDEADFIDSLDQRPKPLKTDYIQVYQFKVALNSIRPPIWRRIQVPSNYTFWDLHVAIQDAMGWFDCHLHEFYVNKPSSDDQERIGIPLDVDIEFDEEAIRSAGWKHQISHYLSPQNPKAIYVYDFGDGWEHTITLEKVLPREKGKIYPKCLKGKRACPPEDCGGVWGYKNLLEIIDNPDHEEYDERIEWLGEDFDPEAFDITLIKFDDPMERWEFTFEEADE
;
A
#
# COMPACT_ATOMS: atom_id res chain seq x y z
N MET A 1 -13.93 -10.07 -36.08
CA MET A 1 -13.77 -11.19 -35.14
C MET A 1 -14.34 -12.46 -35.73
N GLU A 2 -13.50 -13.47 -35.96
CA GLU A 2 -13.96 -14.80 -36.35
C GLU A 2 -14.36 -15.62 -35.12
N SER A 3 -15.42 -16.43 -35.25
CA SER A 3 -15.85 -17.36 -34.20
C SER A 3 -15.19 -18.72 -34.36
N ILE A 4 -14.67 -19.28 -33.27
CA ILE A 4 -14.02 -20.60 -33.22
C ILE A 4 -14.61 -21.43 -32.07
N SER A 5 -14.74 -22.75 -32.28
CA SER A 5 -15.21 -23.63 -31.20
C SER A 5 -14.14 -23.78 -30.12
N SER A 6 -14.56 -23.96 -28.86
CA SER A 6 -13.63 -24.15 -27.74
C SER A 6 -12.69 -25.36 -27.90
N ALA A 7 -13.09 -26.38 -28.67
CA ALA A 7 -12.24 -27.52 -29.01
C ALA A 7 -11.10 -27.11 -29.96
N LYS A 8 -11.43 -26.38 -31.03
CA LYS A 8 -10.45 -25.92 -32.03
C LYS A 8 -9.56 -24.80 -31.49
N ALA A 9 -10.08 -23.96 -30.59
CA ALA A 9 -9.28 -22.96 -29.87
C ALA A 9 -8.22 -23.62 -28.98
N ARG A 10 -8.56 -24.72 -28.30
CA ARG A 10 -7.62 -25.47 -27.45
C ARG A 10 -6.47 -26.10 -28.27
N GLU A 11 -6.76 -26.60 -29.47
CA GLU A 11 -5.74 -27.16 -30.36
C GLU A 11 -4.77 -26.10 -30.92
N LYS A 12 -5.21 -24.84 -31.00
CA LYS A 12 -4.47 -23.74 -31.62
C LYS A 12 -4.06 -22.64 -30.64
N LEU A 13 -4.12 -22.91 -29.34
CA LEU A 13 -4.07 -21.89 -28.30
C LEU A 13 -2.82 -21.00 -28.41
N GLU A 14 -1.63 -21.58 -28.57
CA GLU A 14 -0.37 -20.84 -28.70
C GLU A 14 -0.40 -19.88 -29.90
N SER A 15 -0.75 -20.38 -31.09
CA SER A 15 -0.85 -19.53 -32.28
C SER A 15 -1.90 -18.43 -32.17
N LEU A 16 -2.98 -18.66 -31.40
CA LEU A 16 -4.00 -17.64 -31.15
C LEU A 16 -3.49 -16.58 -30.18
N ILE A 17 -2.73 -16.97 -29.15
CA ILE A 17 -2.07 -16.06 -28.22
C ILE A 17 -1.05 -15.18 -28.96
N ASP A 18 -0.18 -15.79 -29.77
CA ASP A 18 0.82 -15.04 -30.55
C ASP A 18 0.14 -14.04 -31.50
N SER A 19 -0.95 -14.47 -32.15
CA SER A 19 -1.73 -13.61 -33.03
C SER A 19 -2.30 -12.40 -32.29
N VAL A 20 -2.93 -12.58 -31.12
CA VAL A 20 -3.55 -11.44 -30.40
C VAL A 20 -2.52 -10.54 -29.72
N ASN A 21 -1.32 -11.05 -29.41
CA ASN A 21 -0.21 -10.25 -28.88
C ASN A 21 0.53 -9.47 -29.98
N SER A 22 0.36 -9.84 -31.26
CA SER A 22 0.94 -9.14 -32.42
C SER A 22 -0.12 -8.36 -33.21
N ASP A 23 -1.10 -7.78 -32.50
CA ASP A 23 -2.19 -6.96 -33.05
C ASP A 23 -3.13 -7.66 -34.06
N GLY A 24 -3.19 -8.99 -34.03
CA GLY A 24 -4.17 -9.75 -34.80
C GLY A 24 -5.59 -9.64 -34.23
N ASP A 25 -6.58 -9.86 -35.09
CA ASP A 25 -8.00 -9.78 -34.72
C ASP A 25 -8.36 -10.76 -33.58
N PRO A 26 -9.03 -10.31 -32.51
CA PRO A 26 -9.40 -11.18 -31.41
C PRO A 26 -10.50 -12.18 -31.80
N PRO A 27 -10.31 -13.49 -31.57
CA PRO A 27 -11.31 -14.50 -31.90
C PRO A 27 -12.39 -14.61 -30.81
N ILE A 28 -13.60 -14.96 -31.23
CA ILE A 28 -14.70 -15.32 -30.32
C ILE A 28 -14.70 -16.83 -30.13
N ILE A 29 -14.49 -17.29 -28.91
CA ILE A 29 -14.46 -18.70 -28.53
C ILE A 29 -15.85 -19.13 -28.03
N VAL A 30 -16.46 -20.09 -28.71
CA VAL A 30 -17.81 -20.58 -28.40
C VAL A 30 -17.73 -21.99 -27.81
N ASN A 31 -18.31 -22.19 -26.62
CA ASN A 31 -18.36 -23.51 -25.98
C ASN A 31 -19.56 -24.35 -26.46
N LYS A 32 -19.60 -25.64 -26.11
CA LYS A 32 -20.69 -26.57 -26.50
C LYS A 32 -22.09 -26.17 -26.00
N LYS A 33 -22.18 -25.29 -25.01
CA LYS A 33 -23.43 -24.76 -24.45
C LYS A 33 -23.87 -23.45 -25.13
N GLY A 34 -23.07 -22.94 -26.08
CA GLY A 34 -23.33 -21.67 -26.76
C GLY A 34 -22.83 -20.43 -26.02
N ASN A 35 -22.08 -20.57 -24.92
CA ASN A 35 -21.48 -19.40 -24.27
C ASN A 35 -20.27 -18.93 -25.08
N GLU A 36 -20.12 -17.62 -25.18
CA GLU A 36 -19.05 -16.95 -25.92
C GLU A 36 -18.04 -16.32 -24.95
N ALA A 37 -16.78 -16.32 -25.34
CA ALA A 37 -15.70 -15.59 -24.70
C ALA A 37 -14.81 -14.98 -25.78
N VAL A 38 -14.14 -13.85 -25.51
CA VAL A 38 -13.21 -13.23 -26.46
C VAL A 38 -11.79 -13.45 -25.94
N LEU A 39 -10.88 -13.89 -26.82
CA LEU A 39 -9.46 -13.92 -26.51
C LEU A 39 -8.81 -12.63 -27.00
N ILE A 40 -8.13 -11.92 -26.10
CA ILE A 40 -7.43 -10.65 -26.33
C ILE A 40 -6.10 -10.70 -25.59
N SER A 41 -5.12 -9.90 -26.03
CA SER A 41 -3.88 -9.70 -25.25
C SER A 41 -4.19 -9.00 -23.93
N LEU A 42 -3.31 -9.21 -22.95
CA LEU A 42 -3.42 -8.54 -21.66
C LEU A 42 -3.30 -7.02 -21.82
N ASP A 43 -2.43 -6.55 -22.73
CA ASP A 43 -2.25 -5.13 -23.02
C ASP A 43 -3.53 -4.51 -23.58
N ASN A 44 -4.18 -5.17 -24.55
CA ASN A 44 -5.45 -4.70 -25.09
C ASN A 44 -6.58 -4.76 -24.06
N PHE A 45 -6.60 -5.77 -23.19
CA PHE A 45 -7.56 -5.81 -22.09
C PHE A 45 -7.37 -4.64 -21.13
N ASN A 46 -6.12 -4.37 -20.72
CA ASN A 46 -5.77 -3.27 -19.83
C ASN A 46 -6.11 -1.92 -20.49
N LEU A 47 -5.80 -1.76 -21.78
CA LEU A 47 -6.12 -0.55 -22.54
C LEU A 47 -7.64 -0.32 -22.60
N ILE A 48 -8.44 -1.38 -22.83
CA ILE A 48 -9.90 -1.27 -22.80
C ILE A 48 -10.38 -0.88 -21.40
N GLN A 49 -9.83 -1.45 -20.33
CA GLN A 49 -10.20 -1.09 -18.97
C GLN A 49 -9.84 0.37 -18.64
N GLN A 50 -8.65 0.83 -19.04
CA GLN A 50 -8.21 2.21 -18.92
C GLN A 50 -9.12 3.15 -19.72
N THR A 51 -9.40 2.82 -20.97
CA THR A 51 -10.29 3.59 -21.85
C THR A 51 -11.69 3.70 -21.26
N MET A 52 -12.24 2.59 -20.76
CA MET A 52 -13.55 2.58 -20.09
C MET A 52 -13.54 3.42 -18.81
N ALA A 53 -12.45 3.39 -18.04
CA ALA A 53 -12.30 4.23 -16.86
C ALA A 53 -12.29 5.72 -17.23
N VAL A 54 -11.53 6.11 -18.25
CA VAL A 54 -11.49 7.48 -18.79
C VAL A 54 -12.88 7.91 -19.25
N ILE A 55 -13.52 7.15 -20.15
CA ILE A 55 -14.87 7.46 -20.68
C ILE A 55 -15.91 7.58 -19.56
N SER A 56 -15.83 6.75 -18.52
CA SER A 56 -16.77 6.80 -17.39
C SER A 56 -16.55 7.99 -16.45
N SER A 57 -15.40 8.67 -16.55
CA SER A 57 -14.98 9.77 -15.67
C SER A 57 -15.11 11.16 -16.31
N VAL A 58 -15.25 11.22 -17.63
CA VAL A 58 -15.42 12.44 -18.41
C VAL A 58 -16.92 12.70 -18.60
N SER A 59 -17.43 13.81 -18.05
CA SER A 59 -18.85 14.20 -18.20
C SER A 59 -19.13 15.06 -19.43
N ASP A 60 -18.09 15.63 -20.05
CA ASP A 60 -18.20 16.62 -21.12
C ASP A 60 -17.50 16.15 -22.40
N GLU A 61 -18.20 16.20 -23.54
CA GLU A 61 -17.69 15.75 -24.86
C GLU A 61 -16.48 16.56 -25.37
N GLU A 62 -16.29 17.79 -24.89
CA GLU A 62 -15.15 18.65 -25.27
C GLU A 62 -13.81 18.15 -24.68
N GLU A 63 -13.82 17.54 -23.49
CA GLU A 63 -12.63 16.99 -22.82
C GLU A 63 -12.15 15.70 -23.50
N PHE A 64 -13.08 14.95 -24.12
CA PHE A 64 -12.78 13.72 -24.89
C PHE A 64 -12.15 13.99 -26.27
N GLN A 65 -12.31 15.19 -26.83
CA GLN A 65 -11.74 15.59 -28.13
C GLN A 65 -10.42 16.37 -28.02
N ALA A 66 -9.95 16.66 -26.81
CA ALA A 66 -8.65 17.28 -26.61
C ALA A 66 -7.53 16.35 -27.14
N PRO A 67 -6.48 16.91 -27.79
CA PRO A 67 -5.35 16.10 -28.23
C PRO A 67 -4.73 15.38 -27.04
N PHE A 68 -4.55 14.06 -27.16
CA PHE A 68 -3.84 13.26 -26.17
C PHE A 68 -2.39 13.73 -26.10
N ASP A 69 -2.06 14.43 -25.03
CA ASP A 69 -0.69 14.81 -24.72
C ASP A 69 -0.05 13.72 -23.87
N GLU A 70 0.94 13.03 -24.44
CA GLU A 70 1.64 11.93 -23.79
C GLU A 70 2.42 12.40 -22.56
N ALA A 71 2.87 13.67 -22.54
CA ALA A 71 3.54 14.25 -21.39
C ALA A 71 2.55 14.48 -20.23
N ASP A 72 1.38 15.07 -20.49
CA ASP A 72 0.34 15.24 -19.47
C ASP A 72 -0.22 13.89 -18.98
N PHE A 73 -0.28 12.88 -19.85
CA PHE A 73 -0.67 11.53 -19.44
C PHE A 73 0.37 10.89 -18.53
N ILE A 74 1.66 10.97 -18.86
CA ILE A 74 2.75 10.47 -18.02
C ILE A 74 2.79 11.24 -16.68
N ASP A 75 2.60 12.55 -16.70
CA ASP A 75 2.49 13.39 -15.50
C ASP A 75 1.27 12.99 -14.64
N SER A 76 0.15 12.64 -15.28
CA SER A 76 -1.03 12.09 -14.61
C SER A 76 -0.84 10.68 -14.05
N LEU A 77 0.16 9.92 -14.53
CA LEU A 77 0.50 8.62 -13.96
C LEU A 77 1.20 8.78 -12.60
N ASP A 78 1.89 9.89 -12.34
CA ASP A 78 2.53 10.19 -11.06
C ASP A 78 1.64 10.95 -10.08
N GLN A 79 0.56 11.56 -10.56
CA GLN A 79 -0.52 12.05 -9.73
C GLN A 79 -1.23 10.89 -9.01
N ARG A 80 -1.39 11.01 -7.69
CA ARG A 80 -2.18 10.07 -6.91
C ARG A 80 -3.60 9.94 -7.49
N PRO A 81 -4.15 8.72 -7.68
CA PRO A 81 -5.53 8.58 -8.10
C PRO A 81 -6.48 9.27 -7.11
N LYS A 82 -7.48 9.97 -7.68
CA LYS A 82 -8.56 10.73 -7.00
C LYS A 82 -9.00 10.10 -5.67
N PRO A 83 -9.34 10.93 -4.65
CA PRO A 83 -9.58 10.51 -3.27
C PRO A 83 -10.44 9.26 -3.17
N LEU A 84 -10.09 8.38 -2.21
CA LEU A 84 -10.77 7.13 -1.96
C LEU A 84 -12.28 7.33 -2.07
N LYS A 85 -12.85 6.83 -3.15
CA LYS A 85 -14.30 6.68 -3.30
C LYS A 85 -14.82 6.08 -1.99
N THR A 86 -15.74 6.79 -1.32
CA THR A 86 -16.29 6.38 0.00
C THR A 86 -17.10 5.07 -0.06
N ASP A 87 -17.16 4.45 -1.22
CA ASP A 87 -17.97 3.31 -1.63
C ASP A 87 -17.35 1.95 -1.26
N TYR A 88 -16.59 1.88 -0.17
CA TYR A 88 -16.17 0.59 0.38
C TYR A 88 -17.28 -0.04 1.22
N ILE A 89 -17.47 -1.34 1.04
CA ILE A 89 -18.43 -2.17 1.80
C ILE A 89 -17.74 -3.08 2.82
N GLN A 90 -16.40 -3.13 2.80
CA GLN A 90 -15.59 -3.97 3.66
C GLN A 90 -14.48 -3.18 4.35
N VAL A 91 -14.04 -3.69 5.49
CA VAL A 91 -12.90 -3.17 6.24
C VAL A 91 -11.94 -4.30 6.55
N TYR A 92 -10.65 -4.00 6.43
CA TYR A 92 -9.57 -4.93 6.71
C TYR A 92 -9.10 -4.69 8.13
N GLN A 93 -9.11 -5.73 8.95
CA GLN A 93 -8.57 -5.69 10.30
C GLN A 93 -7.14 -6.24 10.29
N PHE A 94 -6.18 -5.37 10.54
CA PHE A 94 -4.78 -5.73 10.65
C PHE A 94 -4.33 -5.78 12.11
N LYS A 95 -3.44 -6.71 12.40
CA LYS A 95 -2.50 -6.58 13.52
C LYS A 95 -1.16 -6.10 12.94
N VAL A 96 -0.67 -4.98 13.44
CA VAL A 96 0.65 -4.43 13.11
C VAL A 96 1.52 -4.63 14.34
N ALA A 97 2.61 -5.38 14.21
CA ALA A 97 3.49 -5.72 15.32
C ALA A 97 4.93 -5.37 14.98
N LEU A 98 5.58 -4.61 15.86
CA LEU A 98 6.97 -4.25 15.73
C LEU A 98 7.86 -5.48 16.00
N ASN A 99 8.77 -5.76 15.08
CA ASN A 99 9.64 -6.92 15.13
C ASN A 99 10.76 -6.72 16.17
N SER A 100 11.40 -7.82 16.58
CA SER A 100 12.65 -7.81 17.38
C SER A 100 12.63 -7.15 18.77
N ILE A 101 11.46 -6.68 19.23
CA ILE A 101 11.24 -6.15 20.58
C ILE A 101 10.36 -7.10 21.43
N ARG A 102 10.74 -7.24 22.70
CA ARG A 102 10.02 -8.02 23.71
C ARG A 102 9.98 -7.24 25.03
N PRO A 103 8.83 -7.15 25.73
CA PRO A 103 7.49 -7.62 25.32
C PRO A 103 6.98 -6.94 24.02
N PRO A 104 6.06 -7.57 23.26
CA PRO A 104 5.69 -7.07 21.93
C PRO A 104 4.98 -5.72 21.99
N ILE A 105 5.41 -4.79 21.13
CA ILE A 105 4.71 -3.53 20.81
C ILE A 105 3.84 -3.80 19.58
N TRP A 106 2.55 -3.47 19.67
CA TRP A 106 1.63 -3.75 18.56
C TRP A 106 0.37 -2.89 18.61
N ARG A 107 -0.27 -2.77 17.44
CA ARG A 107 -1.56 -2.12 17.22
C ARG A 107 -2.49 -3.04 16.45
N ARG A 108 -3.78 -2.85 16.62
CA ARG A 108 -4.81 -3.49 15.80
C ARG A 108 -5.74 -2.45 15.26
N ILE A 109 -5.67 -2.28 13.96
CA ILE A 109 -6.40 -1.25 13.25
C ILE A 109 -7.41 -1.88 12.30
N GLN A 110 -8.49 -1.15 12.03
CA GLN A 110 -9.40 -1.42 10.93
C GLN A 110 -9.29 -0.28 9.93
N VAL A 111 -9.03 -0.63 8.68
CA VAL A 111 -8.92 0.31 7.57
C VAL A 111 -9.94 -0.03 6.47
N PRO A 112 -10.40 0.94 5.68
CA PRO A 112 -11.18 0.67 4.47
C PRO A 112 -10.49 -0.36 3.56
N SER A 113 -11.24 -1.29 2.97
CA SER A 113 -10.64 -2.34 2.11
C SER A 113 -10.03 -1.79 0.82
N ASN A 114 -10.46 -0.62 0.38
CA ASN A 114 -9.96 0.05 -0.83
C ASN A 114 -8.75 0.97 -0.56
N TYR A 115 -8.22 0.98 0.66
CA TYR A 115 -6.97 1.69 0.96
C TYR A 115 -5.85 1.27 -0.01
N THR A 116 -5.03 2.24 -0.39
CA THR A 116 -3.74 2.02 -1.02
C THR A 116 -2.68 1.66 0.03
N PHE A 117 -1.49 1.25 -0.40
CA PHE A 117 -0.37 1.07 0.52
C PHE A 117 0.10 2.40 1.14
N TRP A 118 -0.06 3.53 0.44
CA TRP A 118 0.13 4.85 1.03
C TRP A 118 -0.87 5.11 2.16
N ASP A 119 -2.15 4.85 1.94
CA ASP A 119 -3.17 5.05 2.98
C ASP A 119 -2.94 4.14 4.20
N LEU A 120 -2.46 2.92 3.97
CA LEU A 120 -2.07 2.01 5.04
C LEU A 120 -0.83 2.51 5.79
N HIS A 121 0.16 3.06 5.09
CA HIS A 121 1.33 3.70 5.70
C HIS A 121 0.92 4.81 6.66
N VAL A 122 0.09 5.76 6.21
CA VAL A 122 -0.44 6.85 7.04
C VAL A 122 -1.14 6.30 8.29
N ALA A 123 -2.02 5.30 8.12
CA ALA A 123 -2.70 4.68 9.26
C ALA A 123 -1.76 3.93 10.22
N ILE A 124 -0.62 3.43 9.75
CA ILE A 124 0.39 2.81 10.62
C ILE A 124 1.13 3.88 11.40
N GLN A 125 1.58 4.95 10.75
CA GLN A 125 2.26 6.09 11.38
C GLN A 125 1.42 6.65 12.53
N ASP A 126 0.15 6.98 12.25
CA ASP A 126 -0.80 7.49 13.23
C ASP A 126 -1.05 6.52 14.40
N ALA A 127 -1.16 5.22 14.11
CA ALA A 127 -1.39 4.21 15.14
C ALA A 127 -0.16 3.96 16.01
N MET A 128 1.05 4.12 15.45
CA MET A 128 2.31 3.98 16.18
C MET A 128 2.68 5.26 16.93
N GLY A 129 2.17 6.42 16.52
CA GLY A 129 2.49 7.72 17.10
C GLY A 129 3.82 8.27 16.56
N TRP A 130 4.16 7.92 15.31
CA TRP A 130 5.34 8.42 14.60
C TRP A 130 5.02 9.63 13.74
N PHE A 131 6.07 10.33 13.31
CA PHE A 131 5.97 11.64 12.70
C PHE A 131 6.09 11.62 11.17
N ASP A 132 6.24 10.43 10.58
CA ASP A 132 6.37 10.25 9.14
C ASP A 132 7.52 11.07 8.53
N CYS A 133 8.65 11.14 9.25
CA CYS A 133 9.82 11.94 8.87
C CYS A 133 10.91 11.15 8.13
N HIS A 134 10.70 9.86 7.89
CA HIS A 134 11.65 8.99 7.20
C HIS A 134 11.01 8.18 6.06
N LEU A 135 11.84 7.66 5.17
CA LEU A 135 11.39 6.78 4.08
C LEU A 135 10.79 5.47 4.62
N HIS A 136 9.89 4.89 3.83
CA HIS A 136 9.25 3.62 4.13
C HIS A 136 9.09 2.75 2.90
N GLU A 137 8.90 1.45 3.12
CA GLU A 137 8.47 0.51 2.10
C GLU A 137 7.75 -0.71 2.67
N PHE A 138 6.98 -1.38 1.82
CA PHE A 138 6.32 -2.64 2.08
C PHE A 138 6.94 -3.74 1.24
N TYR A 139 7.14 -4.91 1.85
CA TYR A 139 7.40 -6.16 1.15
C TYR A 139 6.14 -7.02 1.24
N VAL A 140 5.55 -7.34 0.09
CA VAL A 140 4.33 -8.15 0.01
C VAL A 140 4.43 -9.17 -1.11
N ASN A 141 3.92 -10.38 -0.88
CA ASN A 141 3.90 -11.40 -1.93
C ASN A 141 2.92 -10.98 -3.03
N LYS A 142 3.32 -11.15 -4.29
CA LYS A 142 2.44 -10.92 -5.44
C LYS A 142 1.33 -11.99 -5.45
N PRO A 143 0.08 -11.63 -5.80
CA PRO A 143 -1.01 -12.61 -5.88
C PRO A 143 -0.84 -13.65 -6.99
N SER A 144 -0.12 -13.30 -8.05
CA SER A 144 0.01 -14.06 -9.29
C SER A 144 1.31 -14.86 -9.42
N SER A 145 2.28 -14.66 -8.51
CA SER A 145 3.56 -15.38 -8.50
C SER A 145 4.05 -15.60 -7.06
N ASP A 146 5.09 -16.43 -6.90
CA ASP A 146 5.76 -16.63 -5.61
C ASP A 146 6.78 -15.51 -5.30
N ASP A 147 6.81 -14.44 -6.10
CA ASP A 147 7.73 -13.31 -5.93
C ASP A 147 7.19 -12.29 -4.93
N GLN A 148 8.09 -11.49 -4.37
CA GLN A 148 7.74 -10.33 -3.56
C GLN A 148 7.74 -9.04 -4.39
N GLU A 149 6.90 -8.10 -4.02
CA GLU A 149 6.88 -6.74 -4.53
C GLU A 149 7.28 -5.76 -3.43
N ARG A 150 8.09 -4.77 -3.80
CA ARG A 150 8.47 -3.63 -2.98
C ARG A 150 7.58 -2.46 -3.34
N ILE A 151 6.80 -1.98 -2.38
CA ILE A 151 5.83 -0.91 -2.58
C ILE A 151 6.14 0.23 -1.61
N GLY A 152 6.33 1.45 -2.09
CA GLY A 152 6.74 2.59 -1.25
C GLY A 152 6.76 3.89 -2.04
N ILE A 153 7.58 4.85 -1.63
CA ILE A 153 7.85 6.03 -2.46
C ILE A 153 8.82 5.59 -3.57
N PRO A 154 8.48 5.76 -4.86
CA PRO A 154 9.41 5.50 -5.95
C PRO A 154 10.65 6.38 -5.77
N LEU A 155 11.82 5.81 -5.98
CA LEU A 155 13.02 6.63 -6.10
C LEU A 155 13.09 7.11 -7.54
N ASP A 156 13.34 8.40 -7.72
CA ASP A 156 13.64 8.98 -9.02
C ASP A 156 15.09 8.60 -9.33
N VAL A 157 15.25 7.44 -9.97
CA VAL A 157 16.57 6.88 -10.27
C VAL A 157 16.79 6.83 -11.77
N ASP A 158 17.63 7.74 -12.26
CA ASP A 158 18.45 7.60 -13.48
C ASP A 158 19.47 6.43 -13.35
N ILE A 159 19.13 5.36 -12.63
CA ILE A 159 20.03 4.26 -12.32
C ILE A 159 19.62 3.07 -13.20
N GLU A 160 20.16 3.05 -14.42
CA GLU A 160 20.13 1.93 -15.38
C GLU A 160 20.67 0.59 -14.83
N PHE A 161 20.99 0.48 -13.53
CA PHE A 161 21.82 -0.59 -12.98
C PHE A 161 21.28 -1.30 -11.73
N ASP A 162 20.10 -0.96 -11.23
CA ASP A 162 19.52 -1.72 -10.11
C ASP A 162 17.98 -1.84 -10.20
N GLU A 163 17.52 -2.79 -11.01
CA GLU A 163 16.09 -3.18 -11.08
C GLU A 163 15.55 -3.63 -9.72
N GLU A 164 16.40 -4.10 -8.79
CA GLU A 164 15.97 -4.49 -7.44
C GLU A 164 15.64 -3.28 -6.55
N ALA A 165 16.15 -2.08 -6.86
CA ALA A 165 15.89 -0.84 -6.13
C ALA A 165 14.55 -0.18 -6.48
N ILE A 166 13.89 -0.61 -7.56
CA ILE A 166 12.64 -0.04 -8.04
C ILE A 166 11.51 -0.41 -7.08
N ARG A 167 10.83 0.61 -6.57
CA ARG A 167 9.63 0.47 -5.73
C ARG A 167 8.43 0.92 -6.54
N SER A 168 7.37 0.11 -6.53
CA SER A 168 6.10 0.56 -7.08
C SER A 168 5.49 1.61 -6.15
N ALA A 169 4.91 2.66 -6.74
CA ALA A 169 4.38 3.79 -5.97
C ALA A 169 3.23 3.37 -5.05
N GLY A 170 3.34 3.58 -3.73
CA GLY A 170 2.38 3.10 -2.74
C GLY A 170 0.94 3.54 -2.97
N TRP A 171 0.73 4.69 -3.61
CA TRP A 171 -0.58 5.23 -3.97
C TRP A 171 -1.20 4.61 -5.23
N LYS A 172 -0.44 3.83 -6.01
CA LYS A 172 -0.95 3.12 -7.21
C LYS A 172 -1.48 1.71 -6.87
N HIS A 173 -1.20 1.18 -5.68
CA HIS A 173 -1.51 -0.20 -5.31
C HIS A 173 -2.50 -0.29 -4.15
N GLN A 174 -3.68 -0.88 -4.39
CA GLN A 174 -4.66 -1.15 -3.34
C GLN A 174 -4.30 -2.38 -2.51
N ILE A 175 -4.44 -2.28 -1.19
CA ILE A 175 -4.14 -3.38 -0.26
C ILE A 175 -4.97 -4.63 -0.56
N SER A 176 -6.20 -4.47 -1.05
CA SER A 176 -7.10 -5.59 -1.37
C SER A 176 -6.64 -6.42 -2.56
N HIS A 177 -5.81 -5.87 -3.44
CA HIS A 177 -5.23 -6.64 -4.54
C HIS A 177 -4.16 -7.61 -4.04
N TYR A 178 -3.48 -7.28 -2.94
CA TYR A 178 -2.35 -8.06 -2.42
C TYR A 178 -2.74 -8.93 -1.23
N LEU A 179 -3.45 -8.35 -0.27
CA LEU A 179 -3.72 -8.96 1.03
C LEU A 179 -5.09 -9.64 1.04
N SER A 180 -5.07 -10.94 1.36
CA SER A 180 -6.25 -11.79 1.45
C SER A 180 -6.09 -12.81 2.58
N PRO A 181 -7.14 -13.55 2.98
CA PRO A 181 -6.98 -14.62 3.95
C PRO A 181 -5.95 -15.69 3.53
N GLN A 182 -5.71 -15.86 2.22
CA GLN A 182 -4.72 -16.78 1.66
C GLN A 182 -3.32 -16.15 1.54
N ASN A 183 -3.24 -14.81 1.46
CA ASN A 183 -2.00 -14.04 1.48
C ASN A 183 -2.06 -12.95 2.58
N PRO A 184 -2.00 -13.32 3.87
CA PRO A 184 -2.41 -12.41 4.94
C PRO A 184 -1.29 -11.52 5.47
N LYS A 185 -0.08 -11.55 4.91
CA LYS A 185 1.09 -10.89 5.51
C LYS A 185 1.79 -9.95 4.55
N ALA A 186 2.27 -8.85 5.11
CA ALA A 186 3.26 -7.96 4.52
C ALA A 186 4.26 -7.55 5.61
N ILE A 187 5.47 -7.17 5.20
CA ILE A 187 6.43 -6.49 6.06
C ILE A 187 6.39 -5.00 5.73
N TYR A 188 6.38 -4.14 6.73
CA TYR A 188 6.49 -2.70 6.57
C TYR A 188 7.76 -2.23 7.26
N VAL A 189 8.64 -1.57 6.51
CA VAL A 189 9.89 -1.02 6.97
C VAL A 189 9.74 0.49 6.99
N TYR A 190 10.02 1.11 8.12
CA TYR A 190 10.05 2.57 8.30
C TYR A 190 11.41 2.96 8.85
N ASP A 191 11.91 4.11 8.38
CA ASP A 191 13.25 4.60 8.65
C ASP A 191 14.33 3.61 8.20
N PHE A 192 14.95 3.86 7.05
CA PHE A 192 16.01 3.00 6.53
C PHE A 192 17.33 3.12 7.30
N GLY A 193 17.48 4.14 8.15
CA GLY A 193 18.59 4.28 9.09
C GLY A 193 18.39 3.34 10.29
N ASP A 194 17.29 3.50 11.02
CA ASP A 194 16.99 2.72 12.23
C ASP A 194 16.44 1.31 11.94
N GLY A 195 15.86 1.10 10.77
CA GLY A 195 15.40 -0.19 10.27
C GLY A 195 14.18 -0.73 11.02
N TRP A 196 13.15 0.09 11.25
CA TRP A 196 11.96 -0.33 11.98
C TRP A 196 11.06 -1.27 11.16
N GLU A 197 11.23 -2.57 11.37
CA GLU A 197 10.42 -3.58 10.71
C GLU A 197 9.14 -3.94 11.48
N HIS A 198 8.02 -3.97 10.77
CA HIS A 198 6.73 -4.42 11.28
C HIS A 198 6.22 -5.59 10.47
N THR A 199 5.72 -6.60 11.18
CA THR A 199 4.86 -7.59 10.55
C THR A 199 3.42 -7.09 10.55
N ILE A 200 2.86 -6.88 9.37
CA ILE A 200 1.43 -6.61 9.16
C ILE A 200 0.74 -7.93 8.87
N THR A 201 -0.30 -8.25 9.65
CA THR A 201 -1.09 -9.47 9.48
C THR A 201 -2.57 -9.14 9.34
N LEU A 202 -3.18 -9.49 8.21
CA LEU A 202 -4.62 -9.46 7.99
C LEU A 202 -5.28 -10.53 8.87
N GLU A 203 -5.96 -10.10 9.93
CA GLU A 203 -6.67 -11.00 10.83
C GLU A 203 -8.09 -11.29 10.32
N LYS A 204 -8.77 -10.29 9.77
CA LYS A 204 -10.18 -10.39 9.33
C LYS A 204 -10.49 -9.44 8.19
N VAL A 205 -11.39 -9.86 7.31
CA VAL A 205 -12.14 -9.00 6.39
C VAL A 205 -13.57 -8.96 6.90
N LEU A 206 -14.08 -7.76 7.19
CA LEU A 206 -15.38 -7.55 7.84
C LEU A 206 -16.26 -6.62 6.99
N PRO A 207 -17.59 -6.73 7.06
CA PRO A 207 -18.46 -5.72 6.47
C PRO A 207 -18.26 -4.38 7.17
N ARG A 208 -18.31 -3.29 6.40
CA ARG A 208 -18.31 -1.93 6.93
C ARG A 208 -19.55 -1.72 7.80
N GLU A 209 -19.35 -1.24 9.02
CA GLU A 209 -20.45 -0.90 9.91
C GLU A 209 -20.99 0.51 9.60
N LYS A 210 -22.32 0.64 9.48
CA LYS A 210 -22.98 1.93 9.25
C LYS A 210 -22.73 2.89 10.42
N GLY A 211 -22.33 4.13 10.12
CA GLY A 211 -22.10 5.17 11.12
C GLY A 211 -20.78 5.04 11.90
N LYS A 212 -19.91 4.10 11.54
CA LYS A 212 -18.54 4.04 12.05
C LYS A 212 -17.58 4.78 11.12
N ILE A 213 -16.64 5.48 11.73
CA ILE A 213 -15.53 6.16 11.04
C ILE A 213 -14.34 5.19 10.98
N TYR A 214 -13.67 5.19 9.84
CA TYR A 214 -12.46 4.43 9.57
C TYR A 214 -11.43 5.39 8.95
N PRO A 215 -10.13 5.18 9.20
CA PRO A 215 -9.56 4.06 9.94
C PRO A 215 -9.78 4.21 11.46
N LYS A 216 -9.64 3.12 12.20
CA LYS A 216 -9.74 3.14 13.67
C LYS A 216 -8.83 2.11 14.31
N CYS A 217 -8.25 2.46 15.46
CA CYS A 217 -7.57 1.51 16.31
C CYS A 217 -8.60 0.81 17.21
N LEU A 218 -8.44 -0.50 17.42
CA LEU A 218 -9.30 -1.31 18.28
C LEU A 218 -8.65 -1.63 19.63
N LYS A 219 -7.32 -1.77 19.62
CA LYS A 219 -6.49 -2.09 20.78
C LYS A 219 -5.01 -2.10 20.37
N GLY A 220 -4.15 -2.06 21.37
CA GLY A 220 -2.71 -2.14 21.24
C GLY A 220 -2.08 -2.39 22.60
N LYS A 221 -0.76 -2.40 22.64
CA LYS A 221 0.00 -2.46 23.88
C LYS A 221 1.35 -1.79 23.69
N ARG A 222 1.84 -1.13 24.75
CA ARG A 222 3.14 -0.46 24.88
C ARG A 222 3.28 0.76 23.98
N ALA A 223 4.11 1.70 24.40
CA ALA A 223 4.48 2.84 23.57
C ALA A 223 5.37 2.35 22.43
N CYS A 224 5.31 3.03 21.29
CA CYS A 224 6.29 2.77 20.24
C CYS A 224 7.63 3.43 20.60
N PRO A 225 8.75 2.93 20.06
CA PRO A 225 10.03 3.61 20.21
C PRO A 225 9.93 5.06 19.71
N PRO A 226 10.53 6.03 20.40
CA PRO A 226 10.66 7.39 19.90
C PRO A 226 11.38 7.43 18.55
N GLU A 227 11.10 8.44 17.73
CA GLU A 227 11.87 8.71 16.51
C GLU A 227 13.36 8.88 16.82
N ASP A 228 14.21 8.49 15.86
CA ASP A 228 15.68 8.65 15.92
C ASP A 228 16.35 8.04 17.17
N CYS A 229 15.74 7.04 17.82
CA CYS A 229 16.32 6.43 19.02
C CYS A 229 17.38 5.35 18.71
N GLY A 230 17.76 5.14 17.44
CA GLY A 230 18.84 4.25 17.03
C GLY A 230 18.40 2.81 16.81
N GLY A 231 17.19 2.61 16.31
CA GLY A 231 16.63 1.31 15.98
C GLY A 231 16.42 0.41 17.18
N VAL A 232 16.24 -0.88 16.92
CA VAL A 232 15.92 -1.87 17.96
C VAL A 232 16.97 -1.93 19.07
N TRP A 233 18.25 -1.73 18.74
CA TRP A 233 19.34 -1.75 19.71
C TRP A 233 19.39 -0.47 20.53
N GLY A 234 19.28 0.69 19.87
CA GLY A 234 19.23 1.98 20.55
C GLY A 234 18.05 2.08 21.51
N TYR A 235 16.86 1.63 21.10
CA TYR A 235 15.70 1.58 21.98
C TYR A 235 15.89 0.65 23.19
N LYS A 236 16.51 -0.51 23.03
CA LYS A 236 16.80 -1.40 24.17
C LYS A 236 17.76 -0.75 25.15
N ASN A 237 18.83 -0.14 24.64
CA ASN A 237 19.80 0.59 25.45
C ASN A 237 19.12 1.75 26.19
N LEU A 238 18.27 2.51 25.50
CA LEU A 238 17.46 3.57 26.10
C LEU A 238 16.60 3.04 27.25
N LEU A 239 15.90 1.91 27.07
CA LEU A 239 15.11 1.30 28.14
C LEU A 239 15.96 0.89 29.35
N GLU A 240 17.17 0.37 29.13
CA GLU A 240 18.11 0.02 30.20
C GLU A 240 18.62 1.26 30.95
N ILE A 241 18.86 2.36 30.24
CA ILE A 241 19.27 3.63 30.84
C ILE A 241 18.16 4.19 31.72
N ILE A 242 16.93 4.31 31.20
CA ILE A 242 15.82 4.94 31.95
C ILE A 242 15.27 4.07 33.10
N ASP A 243 15.56 2.77 33.11
CA ASP A 243 15.25 1.89 34.25
C ASP A 243 16.27 2.04 35.40
N ASN A 244 17.40 2.73 35.16
CA ASN A 244 18.47 2.94 36.13
C ASN A 244 18.78 4.43 36.36
N PRO A 245 18.14 5.08 37.35
CA PRO A 245 18.41 6.48 37.71
C PRO A 245 19.86 6.82 38.07
N ASP A 246 20.70 5.82 38.39
CA ASP A 246 22.12 6.01 38.68
C ASP A 246 23.03 5.87 37.42
N HIS A 247 22.44 5.61 36.23
CA HIS A 247 23.19 5.50 34.98
C HIS A 247 23.78 6.85 34.58
N GLU A 248 25.01 6.86 34.05
CA GLU A 248 25.71 8.12 33.71
C GLU A 248 24.99 8.96 32.65
N GLU A 249 24.30 8.29 31.72
CA GLU A 249 23.46 8.92 30.69
C GLU A 249 22.00 9.18 31.12
N TYR A 250 21.58 8.86 32.35
CA TYR A 250 20.15 8.92 32.74
C TYR A 250 19.54 10.32 32.53
N ASP A 251 20.16 11.35 33.10
CA ASP A 251 19.64 12.73 33.04
C ASP A 251 19.55 13.24 31.60
N GLU A 252 20.56 12.95 30.77
CA GLU A 252 20.59 13.32 29.34
C GLU A 252 19.46 12.63 28.56
N ARG A 253 19.22 11.34 28.80
CA ARG A 253 18.16 10.58 28.11
C ARG A 253 16.77 11.00 28.54
N ILE A 254 16.55 11.32 29.81
CA ILE A 254 15.26 11.83 30.29
C ILE A 254 14.98 13.22 29.72
N GLU A 255 15.98 14.10 29.65
CA GLU A 255 15.83 15.41 29.01
C GLU A 255 15.47 15.26 27.53
N TRP A 256 16.11 14.34 26.81
CA TRP A 256 15.83 14.06 25.41
C TRP A 256 14.43 13.47 25.16
N LEU A 257 13.98 12.55 26.03
CA LEU A 257 12.65 11.93 25.93
C LEU A 257 11.50 12.89 26.25
N GLY A 258 11.74 13.85 27.14
CA GLY A 258 10.69 14.57 27.83
C GLY A 258 10.09 13.77 29.00
N GLU A 259 9.45 14.48 29.94
CA GLU A 259 9.07 13.93 31.25
C GLU A 259 7.93 12.88 31.23
N ASP A 260 7.29 12.65 30.08
CA ASP A 260 6.04 11.86 30.00
C ASP A 260 6.19 10.50 29.29
N PHE A 261 7.40 10.08 28.89
CA PHE A 261 7.58 8.80 28.20
C PHE A 261 7.46 7.60 29.15
N ASP A 262 6.40 6.80 28.99
CA ASP A 262 6.25 5.49 29.63
C ASP A 262 6.25 4.38 28.55
N PRO A 263 7.25 3.47 28.53
CA PRO A 263 7.34 2.42 27.52
C PRO A 263 6.18 1.41 27.57
N GLU A 264 5.47 1.30 28.70
CA GLU A 264 4.32 0.41 28.83
C GLU A 264 2.99 1.10 28.51
N ALA A 265 2.97 2.44 28.41
CA ALA A 265 1.76 3.20 28.16
C ALA A 265 1.17 2.91 26.77
N PHE A 266 -0.16 2.80 26.72
CA PHE A 266 -0.92 2.77 25.48
C PHE A 266 -2.35 3.22 25.76
N ASP A 267 -2.75 4.34 25.18
CA ASP A 267 -4.13 4.82 25.23
C ASP A 267 -4.69 4.98 23.82
N ILE A 268 -5.70 4.17 23.52
CA ILE A 268 -6.39 4.17 22.24
C ILE A 268 -7.11 5.49 21.93
N THR A 269 -7.49 6.24 22.97
CA THR A 269 -8.25 7.49 22.83
C THR A 269 -7.39 8.64 22.34
N LEU A 270 -6.06 8.52 22.45
CA LEU A 270 -5.11 9.51 21.96
C LEU A 270 -4.79 9.35 20.46
N ILE A 271 -5.12 8.20 19.86
CA ILE A 271 -4.87 7.95 18.43
C ILE A 271 -5.86 8.76 17.60
N LYS A 272 -5.31 9.64 16.76
CA LYS A 272 -6.02 10.36 15.72
C LYS A 272 -5.47 9.90 14.39
N PHE A 273 -6.36 9.63 13.45
CA PHE A 273 -5.97 9.26 12.11
C PHE A 273 -6.18 10.45 11.20
N ASP A 274 -5.13 10.80 10.47
CA ASP A 274 -5.16 11.93 9.56
C ASP A 274 -5.67 11.51 8.18
N ASP A 275 -6.08 12.49 7.38
CA ASP A 275 -6.52 12.21 6.02
C ASP A 275 -5.28 11.85 5.18
N PRO A 276 -5.21 10.63 4.60
CA PRO A 276 -4.06 10.26 3.80
C PRO A 276 -3.86 11.18 2.59
N MET A 277 -4.91 11.82 2.07
CA MET A 277 -4.84 12.79 0.97
C MET A 277 -4.12 14.06 1.41
N GLU A 278 -4.57 14.69 2.50
CA GLU A 278 -3.91 15.89 3.03
C GLU A 278 -2.44 15.61 3.36
N ARG A 279 -2.13 14.41 3.89
CA ARG A 279 -0.75 13.99 4.13
C ARG A 279 0.07 13.84 2.85
N TRP A 280 -0.52 13.31 1.78
CA TRP A 280 0.14 13.17 0.49
C TRP A 280 0.42 14.53 -0.15
N GLU A 281 -0.58 15.42 -0.15
CA GLU A 281 -0.43 16.80 -0.65
C GLU A 281 0.73 17.49 0.09
N PHE A 282 0.76 17.42 1.42
CA PHE A 282 1.88 17.97 2.20
C PHE A 282 3.24 17.35 1.86
N THR A 283 3.31 16.04 1.61
CA THR A 283 4.58 15.36 1.31
C THR A 283 5.11 15.69 -0.09
N PHE A 284 4.24 15.89 -1.08
CA PHE A 284 4.64 15.97 -2.50
C PHE A 284 4.40 17.34 -3.16
N GLU A 285 3.56 18.22 -2.63
CA GLU A 285 3.32 19.55 -3.21
C GLU A 285 4.41 20.58 -2.86
N GLU A 286 5.15 20.45 -1.75
CA GLU A 286 6.28 21.36 -1.44
C GLU A 286 7.56 21.04 -2.23
N ALA A 287 7.54 20.08 -3.15
CA ALA A 287 8.70 19.74 -3.99
C ALA A 287 8.86 20.64 -5.23
N ASP A 288 7.87 21.52 -5.52
CA ASP A 288 7.78 22.34 -6.74
C ASP A 288 8.08 23.85 -6.56
N GLU A 289 8.51 24.31 -5.37
CA GLU A 289 9.00 25.69 -5.12
C GLU A 289 10.53 25.82 -5.09
#